data_AF-A0A1S2QA67-F1
#
_entry.id   AF-A0A1S2QA67-F1
#
_cell.length_a   1.000
_cell.length_b   1.000
_cell.length_c   1.000
_cell.angle_alpha   90.00
_cell.angle_beta   90.00
_cell.angle_gamma   90.00
#
_symmetry.space_group_name_H-M   'P 1'
#
loop_
_entity.id
_entity.type
_entity.pdbx_description
1 polymer ?
#
loop_
_entity_poly.entity_id
_entity_poly.type
_entity_poly.pdbx_seq_one_letter_code
_entity_poly.pdbx_strand_id
1 'polypeptide(L)'
;MEPWSRITEPGTIDDLVADAGEAGYKVTARLVHDWVAKGLLDKPTRRPKGRRGSDKALHAINQRKLFLLLLEKRQQMPKIPSLALVPLNLWLYCGDEYVPTRQAVKALRTWLRDGLRNKDVAREGARGMLQQLDHPLATDTARNRLLRLLTDVGYTGRFDREELAGAARAVFEPSSAFAGTGLIRAVGHPEAALTLENFLTHLEAMCTAIRRIRDGDLDTGLFERVRLVHRGTKSEYLARRSEFAAAASGTLAAAFAEPTLNDLANGCCRELLTIVGYEILRADGRLGHAA
;
A
#
# COMPACT_ATOMS: atom_id res chain seq x y z
N MET A 1 -9.88 -5.65 30.71
CA MET A 1 -9.67 -4.19 30.65
C MET A 1 -8.46 -3.98 29.77
N GLU A 2 -8.62 -3.27 28.65
CA GLU A 2 -7.54 -3.11 27.70
C GLU A 2 -6.34 -2.41 28.35
N PRO A 3 -5.09 -2.90 28.19
CA PRO A 3 -3.92 -2.34 28.87
C PRO A 3 -3.74 -0.83 28.65
N TRP A 4 -4.18 -0.33 27.50
CA TRP A 4 -4.06 1.08 27.12
C TRP A 4 -5.13 2.01 27.72
N SER A 5 -6.16 1.49 28.39
CA SER A 5 -7.25 2.33 28.94
C SER A 5 -6.81 3.20 30.12
N ARG A 6 -5.68 2.85 30.76
CA ARG A 6 -5.10 3.56 31.90
C ARG A 6 -4.20 4.74 31.50
N ILE A 7 -3.83 4.82 30.22
CA ILE A 7 -2.93 5.85 29.69
C ILE A 7 -3.73 7.12 29.39
N THR A 8 -3.61 8.11 30.27
CA THR A 8 -4.33 9.39 30.19
C THR A 8 -3.41 10.58 29.91
N GLU A 9 -2.09 10.42 30.02
CA GLU A 9 -1.11 11.50 29.86
C GLU A 9 0.09 11.13 28.96
N PRO A 10 0.74 12.13 28.32
CA PRO A 10 2.01 11.92 27.62
C PRO A 10 3.08 11.33 28.54
N GLY A 11 4.03 10.59 27.98
CA GLY A 11 5.07 9.90 28.76
C GLY A 11 6.42 9.89 28.08
N THR A 12 7.48 9.76 28.85
CA THR A 12 8.85 9.56 28.40
C THR A 12 9.05 8.16 27.84
N ILE A 13 10.24 7.89 27.29
CA ILE A 13 10.61 6.55 26.83
C ILE A 13 10.60 5.51 27.96
N ASP A 14 10.89 5.91 29.19
CA ASP A 14 10.86 5.02 30.35
C ASP A 14 9.43 4.62 30.69
N ASP A 15 8.48 5.55 30.52
CA ASP A 15 7.06 5.28 30.69
C ASP A 15 6.56 4.27 29.66
N LEU A 16 7.01 4.33 28.39
CA LEU A 16 6.68 3.29 27.41
C LEU A 16 7.22 1.92 27.81
N VAL A 17 8.44 1.85 28.36
CA VAL A 17 9.03 0.59 28.83
C VAL A 17 8.27 0.04 30.04
N ALA A 18 7.87 0.92 30.96
CA ALA A 18 7.05 0.57 32.12
C ALA A 18 5.66 0.06 31.68
N ASP A 19 4.96 0.80 30.81
CA ASP A 19 3.65 0.41 30.26
C ASP A 19 3.72 -0.99 29.64
N ALA A 20 4.76 -1.27 28.87
CA ALA A 20 4.97 -2.58 28.26
C ALA A 20 5.23 -3.67 29.31
N GLY A 21 6.03 -3.37 30.33
CA GLY A 21 6.29 -4.28 31.45
C GLY A 21 5.03 -4.64 32.23
N GLU A 22 4.19 -3.64 32.55
CA GLU A 22 2.88 -3.83 33.19
C GLU A 22 1.93 -4.66 32.33
N ALA A 23 2.01 -4.51 31.01
CA ALA A 23 1.24 -5.32 30.04
C ALA A 23 1.86 -6.71 29.77
N GLY A 24 2.94 -7.10 30.46
CA GLY A 24 3.57 -8.42 30.36
C GLY A 24 4.61 -8.56 29.25
N TYR A 25 5.01 -7.47 28.60
CA TYR A 25 6.01 -7.47 27.54
C TYR A 25 7.40 -7.05 28.05
N LYS A 26 8.45 -7.75 27.60
CA LYS A 26 9.84 -7.37 27.86
C LYS A 26 10.38 -6.57 26.69
N VAL A 27 10.60 -5.27 26.89
CA VAL A 27 11.09 -4.33 25.86
C VAL A 27 12.24 -3.48 26.38
N THR A 28 12.94 -2.80 25.47
CA THR A 28 14.02 -1.86 25.80
C THR A 28 13.79 -0.53 25.12
N ALA A 29 14.39 0.54 25.65
CA ALA A 29 14.38 1.86 25.00
C ALA A 29 14.91 1.81 23.55
N ARG A 30 15.87 0.92 23.26
CA ARG A 30 16.36 0.68 21.91
C ARG A 30 15.26 0.23 20.95
N LEU A 31 14.36 -0.66 21.39
CA LEU A 31 13.22 -1.09 20.57
C LEU A 31 12.31 0.08 20.23
N VAL A 32 12.04 0.97 21.18
CA VAL A 32 11.22 2.17 20.97
C VAL A 32 11.86 3.08 19.92
N HIS A 33 13.16 3.37 20.06
CA HIS A 33 13.90 4.16 19.07
C HIS A 33 13.86 3.52 17.67
N ASP A 34 14.05 2.20 17.61
CA ASP A 34 13.97 1.43 16.37
C ASP A 34 12.59 1.51 15.71
N TRP A 35 11.52 1.58 16.50
CA TRP A 35 10.14 1.68 16.03
C TRP A 35 9.81 3.11 15.58
N VAL A 36 10.34 4.12 16.26
CA VAL A 36 10.29 5.52 15.79
C VAL A 36 11.00 5.68 14.45
N ALA A 37 12.19 5.08 14.29
CA ALA A 37 12.94 5.13 13.03
C ALA A 37 12.18 4.50 11.86
N LYS A 38 11.38 3.47 12.13
CA LYS A 38 10.60 2.72 11.13
C LYS A 38 9.16 3.25 10.95
N GLY A 39 8.78 4.32 11.64
CA GLY A 39 7.43 4.89 11.55
C GLY A 39 6.34 4.04 12.21
N LEU A 40 6.72 3.03 13.00
CA LEU A 40 5.77 2.32 13.85
C LEU A 40 5.29 3.22 15.00
N LEU A 41 6.16 4.10 15.47
CA LEU A 41 5.84 5.18 16.41
C LEU A 41 6.29 6.52 15.83
N ASP A 42 5.70 7.62 16.31
CA ASP A 42 6.17 8.97 16.02
C ASP A 42 7.28 9.41 16.98
N LYS A 43 8.07 10.40 16.54
CA LYS A 43 9.12 11.00 17.36
C LYS A 43 8.51 11.69 18.60
N PRO A 44 9.17 11.61 19.76
CA PRO A 44 8.71 12.35 20.93
C PRO A 44 8.95 13.85 20.75
N THR A 45 8.13 14.66 21.44
CA THR A 45 8.27 16.11 21.50
C THR A 45 9.33 16.48 22.52
N ARG A 46 10.34 17.25 22.08
CA ARG A 46 11.40 17.74 22.97
C ARG A 46 10.86 18.78 23.94
N ARG A 47 11.37 18.76 25.16
CA ARG A 47 11.06 19.75 26.20
C ARG A 47 12.27 20.66 26.43
N PRO A 48 12.17 21.96 26.15
CA PRO A 48 13.27 22.87 26.41
C PRO A 48 13.47 23.03 27.92
N LYS A 49 14.73 22.97 28.39
CA LYS A 49 15.10 23.25 29.78
C LYS A 49 16.09 24.42 29.82
N GLY A 50 15.61 25.61 29.42
CA GLY A 50 16.39 26.85 29.46
C GLY A 50 17.80 26.76 28.82
N ARG A 51 18.75 27.58 29.30
CA ARG A 51 20.10 27.74 28.73
C ARG A 51 21.04 26.52 28.87
N ARG A 52 20.69 25.46 29.61
CA ARG A 52 21.62 24.34 29.93
C ARG A 52 20.96 22.95 29.91
N GLY A 53 20.09 22.66 28.95
CA GLY A 53 19.71 21.27 28.64
C GLY A 53 18.32 21.08 28.02
N SER A 54 17.94 19.81 27.83
CA SER A 54 16.59 19.38 27.48
C SER A 54 16.09 18.38 28.51
N ASP A 55 14.85 18.54 28.97
CA ASP A 55 14.18 17.48 29.75
C ASP A 55 13.87 16.29 28.83
N LYS A 56 13.56 15.12 29.43
CA LYS A 56 13.19 13.93 28.66
C LYS A 56 12.04 14.26 27.71
N ALA A 57 12.20 13.85 26.45
CA ALA A 57 11.19 14.06 25.43
C ALA A 57 9.94 13.22 25.72
N LEU A 58 8.76 13.74 25.39
CA LEU A 58 7.48 13.09 25.66
C LEU A 58 6.86 12.54 24.38
N HIS A 59 6.44 11.28 24.44
CA HIS A 59 5.53 10.65 23.50
C HIS A 59 4.09 11.03 23.86
N ALA A 60 3.30 11.37 22.85
CA ALA A 60 1.87 11.65 23.03
C ALA A 60 1.12 10.41 23.56
N ILE A 61 -0.04 10.64 24.19
CA ILE A 61 -0.94 9.61 24.73
C ILE A 61 -1.18 8.52 23.68
N ASN A 62 -1.60 8.90 22.47
CA ASN A 62 -1.93 7.95 21.42
C ASN A 62 -0.72 7.13 20.94
N GLN A 63 0.51 7.64 21.09
CA GLN A 63 1.73 6.90 20.75
C GLN A 63 2.07 5.86 21.81
N ARG A 64 1.81 6.13 23.09
CA ARG A 64 1.92 5.11 24.15
C ARG A 64 0.88 4.01 23.96
N LYS A 65 -0.36 4.37 23.63
CA LYS A 65 -1.42 3.39 23.31
C LYS A 65 -1.08 2.57 22.06
N LEU A 66 -0.59 3.22 21.00
CA LEU A 66 -0.13 2.56 19.78
C LEU A 66 1.01 1.58 20.06
N PHE A 67 1.93 1.93 20.97
CA PHE A 67 3.03 1.04 21.33
C PHE A 67 2.54 -0.30 21.90
N LEU A 68 1.56 -0.27 22.80
CA LEU A 68 0.95 -1.48 23.36
C LEU A 68 0.21 -2.30 22.30
N LEU A 69 -0.58 -1.64 21.44
CA LEU A 69 -1.26 -2.29 20.32
C LEU A 69 -0.26 -2.99 19.38
N LEU A 70 0.86 -2.36 19.06
CA LEU A 70 1.89 -2.94 18.21
C LEU A 70 2.59 -4.13 18.86
N LEU A 71 2.81 -4.11 20.17
CA LEU A 71 3.39 -5.24 20.91
C LEU A 71 2.46 -6.45 20.91
N GLU A 72 1.16 -6.22 21.09
CA GLU A 72 0.14 -7.25 20.98
C GLU A 72 0.10 -7.84 19.57
N LYS A 73 -0.01 -6.99 18.54
CA LYS A 73 -0.05 -7.44 17.14
C LYS A 73 1.23 -8.15 16.72
N ARG A 74 2.38 -7.78 17.27
CA ARG A 74 3.66 -8.44 16.96
C ARG A 74 3.68 -9.93 17.29
N GLN A 75 2.87 -10.39 18.25
CA GLN A 75 2.72 -11.81 18.54
C GLN A 75 2.11 -12.60 17.37
N GLN A 76 1.25 -11.94 16.58
CA GLN A 76 0.57 -12.53 15.42
C GLN A 76 1.30 -12.25 14.11
N MET A 77 1.89 -11.06 13.99
CA MET A 77 2.64 -10.60 12.81
C MET A 77 4.06 -10.15 13.20
N PRO A 78 5.03 -11.09 13.32
CA PRO A 78 6.35 -10.77 13.86
C PRO A 78 7.21 -9.92 12.93
N LYS A 79 6.87 -9.88 11.63
CA LYS A 79 7.59 -9.10 10.61
C LYS A 79 7.29 -7.62 10.75
N ILE A 80 8.35 -6.82 10.89
CA ILE A 80 8.25 -5.36 11.03
C ILE A 80 7.49 -4.68 9.86
N PRO A 81 7.70 -5.07 8.59
CA PRO A 81 6.90 -4.51 7.50
C PRO A 81 5.40 -4.80 7.62
N SER A 82 5.02 -6.00 8.07
CA SER A 82 3.62 -6.34 8.33
C SER A 82 3.04 -5.49 9.47
N LEU A 83 3.80 -5.24 10.53
CA LEU A 83 3.38 -4.35 11.62
C LEU A 83 3.13 -2.91 11.18
N ALA A 84 3.80 -2.45 10.13
CA ALA A 84 3.58 -1.10 9.60
C ALA A 84 2.17 -0.91 9.01
N LEU A 85 1.42 -1.99 8.75
CA LEU A 85 -0.01 -1.92 8.41
C LEU A 85 -0.84 -1.28 9.52
N VAL A 86 -0.47 -1.47 10.79
CA VAL A 86 -1.22 -0.94 11.95
C VAL A 86 -1.26 0.58 11.95
N PRO A 87 -0.12 1.32 11.98
CA PRO A 87 -0.16 2.77 11.93
C PRO A 87 -0.72 3.31 10.60
N LEU A 88 -0.57 2.61 9.48
CA LEU A 88 -1.15 3.04 8.20
C LEU A 88 -2.67 2.97 8.20
N ASN A 89 -3.27 1.90 8.73
CA ASN A 89 -4.72 1.80 8.88
C ASN A 89 -5.27 2.84 9.85
N LEU A 90 -4.60 3.05 10.99
CA LEU A 90 -5.00 4.09 11.95
C LEU A 90 -4.91 5.49 11.35
N TRP A 91 -3.85 5.81 10.62
CA TRP A 91 -3.77 7.07 9.89
C TRP A 91 -4.89 7.19 8.87
N LEU A 92 -5.11 6.17 8.04
CA LEU A 92 -6.09 6.20 6.97
C LEU A 92 -7.51 6.48 7.50
N TYR A 93 -7.93 5.77 8.54
CA TYR A 93 -9.32 5.78 9.01
C TYR A 93 -9.57 6.62 10.28
N CYS A 94 -8.60 6.71 11.19
CA CYS A 94 -8.73 7.46 12.45
C CYS A 94 -8.01 8.83 12.40
N GLY A 95 -6.99 8.96 11.55
CA GLY A 95 -6.32 10.22 11.25
C GLY A 95 -5.23 10.67 12.20
N ASP A 96 -4.86 11.94 12.01
CA ASP A 96 -3.59 12.50 12.44
C ASP A 96 -3.45 12.63 13.96
N GLU A 97 -4.57 12.64 14.68
CA GLU A 97 -4.60 12.58 16.14
C GLU A 97 -3.98 11.26 16.67
N TYR A 98 -4.17 10.17 15.92
CA TYR A 98 -3.63 8.85 16.28
C TYR A 98 -2.25 8.63 15.67
N VAL A 99 -2.13 8.90 14.37
CA VAL A 99 -0.90 8.69 13.60
C VAL A 99 -0.70 9.89 12.68
N PRO A 100 0.26 10.78 12.94
CA PRO A 100 0.53 11.92 12.07
C PRO A 100 0.99 11.49 10.67
N THR A 101 0.68 12.26 9.62
CA THR A 101 1.08 11.95 8.23
C THR A 101 2.58 11.63 8.08
N ARG A 102 3.47 12.36 8.77
CA ARG A 102 4.93 12.09 8.76
C ARG A 102 5.29 10.67 9.24
N GLN A 103 4.54 10.13 10.20
CA GLN A 103 4.71 8.78 10.72
C GLN A 103 4.19 7.78 9.68
N ALA A 104 3.01 8.05 9.11
CA ALA A 104 2.41 7.21 8.07
C ALA A 104 3.30 7.09 6.82
N VAL A 105 3.92 8.17 6.35
CA VAL A 105 4.90 8.13 5.25
C VAL A 105 6.08 7.20 5.56
N LYS A 106 6.60 7.23 6.79
CA LYS A 106 7.67 6.31 7.22
C LYS A 106 7.18 4.87 7.32
N ALA A 107 5.98 4.65 7.85
CA ALA A 107 5.37 3.34 7.93
C ALA A 107 5.18 2.73 6.53
N LEU A 108 4.74 3.51 5.54
CA LEU A 108 4.60 3.04 4.16
C LEU A 108 5.95 2.61 3.57
N ARG A 109 7.02 3.39 3.81
CA ARG A 109 8.39 3.01 3.41
C ARG A 109 8.84 1.72 4.08
N THR A 110 8.51 1.53 5.36
CA THR A 110 8.84 0.31 6.10
C THR A 110 8.07 -0.90 5.56
N TRP A 111 6.78 -0.75 5.27
CA TRP A 111 5.95 -1.79 4.67
C TRP A 111 6.49 -2.22 3.30
N LEU A 112 6.83 -1.26 2.44
CA LEU A 112 7.30 -1.53 1.07
C LEU A 112 8.59 -2.36 1.02
N ARG A 113 9.44 -2.30 2.06
CA ARG A 113 10.71 -3.04 2.11
C ARG A 113 10.55 -4.56 2.08
N ASP A 114 9.40 -5.12 2.45
CA ASP A 114 9.17 -6.58 2.44
C ASP A 114 9.02 -7.12 1.00
N GLY A 115 8.25 -6.42 0.17
CA GLY A 115 7.93 -6.86 -1.19
C GLY A 115 9.11 -6.75 -2.16
N LEU A 116 9.96 -5.74 -1.98
CA LEU A 116 11.06 -5.43 -2.93
C LEU A 116 12.25 -6.39 -2.90
N ARG A 117 12.36 -7.25 -1.88
CA ARG A 117 13.54 -8.11 -1.70
C ARG A 117 13.33 -9.57 -2.08
N ASN A 118 12.11 -9.95 -2.44
CA ASN A 118 11.78 -11.35 -2.67
C ASN A 118 11.23 -11.58 -4.08
N LYS A 119 12.02 -12.24 -4.93
CA LYS A 119 11.65 -12.55 -6.31
C LYS A 119 10.46 -13.51 -6.40
N ASP A 120 10.27 -14.40 -5.41
CA ASP A 120 9.12 -15.30 -5.37
C ASP A 120 7.83 -14.55 -5.09
N VAL A 121 7.88 -13.55 -4.19
CA VAL A 121 6.74 -12.65 -3.93
C VAL A 121 6.40 -11.83 -5.19
N ALA A 122 7.42 -11.29 -5.88
CA ALA A 122 7.23 -10.59 -7.15
C ALA A 122 6.62 -11.51 -8.23
N ARG A 123 7.08 -12.77 -8.31
CA ARG A 123 6.55 -13.76 -9.24
C ARG A 123 5.11 -14.12 -8.94
N GLU A 124 4.74 -14.25 -7.67
CA GLU A 124 3.36 -14.53 -7.27
C GLU A 124 2.43 -13.37 -7.61
N GLY A 125 2.85 -12.13 -7.35
CA GLY A 125 2.11 -10.94 -7.81
C GLY A 125 1.96 -10.90 -9.34
N ALA A 126 3.02 -11.23 -10.08
CA ALA A 126 3.02 -11.30 -11.53
C ALA A 126 2.06 -12.37 -12.08
N ARG A 127 1.93 -13.53 -11.41
CA ARG A 127 0.92 -14.55 -11.76
C ARG A 127 -0.49 -14.02 -11.63
N GLY A 128 -0.80 -13.34 -10.51
CA GLY A 128 -2.11 -12.74 -10.31
C GLY A 128 -2.47 -11.72 -11.39
N MET A 129 -1.51 -10.88 -11.79
CA MET A 129 -1.71 -9.92 -12.89
C MET A 129 -1.89 -10.62 -14.24
N LEU A 130 -1.10 -11.66 -14.54
CA LEU A 130 -1.24 -12.43 -15.78
C LEU A 130 -2.64 -13.06 -15.89
N GLN A 131 -3.17 -13.60 -14.79
CA GLN A 131 -4.51 -14.21 -14.77
C GLN A 131 -5.62 -13.22 -15.12
N GLN A 132 -5.47 -11.94 -14.79
CA GLN A 132 -6.44 -10.90 -15.14
C GLN A 132 -6.42 -10.55 -16.63
N LEU A 133 -5.28 -10.73 -17.30
CA LEU A 133 -5.11 -10.41 -18.72
C LEU A 133 -5.28 -11.61 -19.65
N ASP A 134 -5.32 -12.83 -19.12
CA ASP A 134 -5.21 -14.00 -19.97
C ASP A 134 -6.33 -14.05 -21.04
N HIS A 135 -5.93 -14.49 -22.23
CA HIS A 135 -6.84 -14.84 -23.30
C HIS A 135 -6.69 -16.34 -23.56
N PRO A 136 -7.78 -17.11 -23.73
CA PRO A 136 -7.68 -18.55 -23.99
C PRO A 136 -6.79 -18.90 -25.19
N LEU A 137 -6.83 -18.05 -26.22
CA LEU A 137 -6.03 -18.21 -27.45
C LEU A 137 -4.59 -17.65 -27.37
N ALA A 138 -4.14 -17.14 -26.23
CA ALA A 138 -2.75 -16.76 -26.05
C ALA A 138 -1.85 -18.00 -26.01
N THR A 139 -0.59 -17.85 -26.45
CA THR A 139 0.39 -18.94 -26.45
C THR A 139 1.13 -19.01 -25.11
N ASP A 140 1.63 -20.19 -24.74
CA ASP A 140 2.42 -20.35 -23.51
C ASP A 140 3.72 -19.55 -23.55
N THR A 141 4.31 -19.39 -24.74
CA THR A 141 5.48 -18.51 -24.94
C THR A 141 5.15 -17.06 -24.59
N ALA A 142 3.99 -16.55 -25.01
CA ALA A 142 3.55 -15.19 -24.67
C ALA A 142 3.29 -15.04 -23.16
N ARG A 143 2.59 -16.01 -22.55
CA ARG A 143 2.33 -16.03 -21.09
C ARG A 143 3.62 -16.03 -20.29
N ASN A 144 4.57 -16.90 -20.64
CA ASN A 144 5.85 -17.01 -19.97
C ASN A 144 6.70 -15.75 -20.11
N ARG A 145 6.69 -15.12 -21.30
CA ARG A 145 7.37 -13.85 -21.53
C ARG A 145 6.79 -12.75 -20.65
N LEU A 146 5.46 -12.60 -20.62
CA LEU A 146 4.80 -11.59 -19.81
C LEU A 146 5.03 -11.84 -18.31
N LEU A 147 4.90 -13.08 -17.84
CA LEU A 147 5.17 -13.44 -16.45
C LEU A 147 6.58 -13.05 -16.01
N ARG A 148 7.59 -13.32 -16.85
CA ARG A 148 8.98 -12.94 -16.57
C ARG A 148 9.13 -11.43 -16.46
N LEU A 149 8.61 -10.67 -17.43
CA LEU A 149 8.71 -9.21 -17.42
C LEU A 149 8.00 -8.60 -16.20
N LEU A 150 6.79 -9.05 -15.88
CA LEU A 150 6.07 -8.60 -14.68
C LEU A 150 6.82 -8.96 -13.38
N THR A 151 7.44 -10.13 -13.34
CA THR A 151 8.29 -10.54 -12.21
C THR A 151 9.49 -9.60 -12.07
N ASP A 152 10.16 -9.29 -13.17
CA ASP A 152 11.33 -8.42 -13.18
C ASP A 152 10.97 -6.96 -12.85
N VAL A 153 9.82 -6.48 -13.32
CA VAL A 153 9.24 -5.19 -12.92
C VAL A 153 8.98 -5.16 -11.42
N GLY A 154 8.28 -6.17 -10.88
CA GLY A 154 7.97 -6.25 -9.45
C GLY A 154 9.22 -6.37 -8.55
N TYR A 155 10.27 -7.03 -9.06
CA TYR A 155 11.51 -7.25 -8.32
C TYR A 155 12.47 -6.05 -8.39
N THR A 156 12.61 -5.41 -9.56
CA THR A 156 13.60 -4.35 -9.79
C THR A 156 13.01 -2.94 -9.74
N GLY A 157 11.69 -2.80 -9.90
CA GLY A 157 10.99 -1.53 -10.10
C GLY A 157 11.31 -0.85 -11.44
N ARG A 158 12.00 -1.52 -12.37
CA ARG A 158 12.29 -0.98 -13.71
C ARG A 158 11.10 -1.25 -14.61
N PHE A 159 10.59 -0.19 -15.22
CA PHE A 159 9.42 -0.24 -16.09
C PHE A 159 9.83 0.21 -17.49
N ASP A 160 9.75 -0.71 -18.45
CA ASP A 160 9.86 -0.43 -19.87
C ASP A 160 8.45 -0.56 -20.47
N ARG A 161 7.85 0.58 -20.83
CA ARG A 161 6.47 0.61 -21.30
C ARG A 161 6.33 -0.12 -22.64
N GLU A 162 7.27 0.05 -23.55
CA GLU A 162 7.18 -0.50 -24.90
C GLU A 162 7.33 -2.02 -24.89
N GLU A 163 8.34 -2.53 -24.18
CA GLU A 163 8.55 -3.97 -24.07
C GLU A 163 7.36 -4.65 -23.38
N LEU A 164 6.87 -4.05 -22.30
CA LEU A 164 5.74 -4.59 -21.56
C LEU A 164 4.44 -4.51 -22.35
N ALA A 165 4.19 -3.43 -23.09
CA ALA A 165 3.04 -3.30 -23.97
C ALA A 165 3.02 -4.40 -25.05
N GLY A 166 4.17 -4.67 -25.67
CA GLY A 166 4.29 -5.75 -26.66
C GLY A 166 4.00 -7.13 -26.06
N ALA A 167 4.56 -7.43 -24.88
CA ALA A 167 4.33 -8.70 -24.21
C ALA A 167 2.90 -8.86 -23.69
N ALA A 168 2.32 -7.80 -23.12
CA ALA A 168 0.96 -7.80 -22.60
C ALA A 168 -0.07 -7.91 -23.73
N ARG A 169 0.14 -7.21 -24.86
CA ARG A 169 -0.70 -7.35 -26.06
C ARG A 169 -0.72 -8.77 -26.59
N ALA A 170 0.42 -9.45 -26.65
CA ALA A 170 0.49 -10.83 -27.12
C ALA A 170 -0.32 -11.84 -26.27
N VAL A 171 -0.65 -11.48 -25.02
CA VAL A 171 -1.50 -12.27 -24.12
C VAL A 171 -2.94 -11.77 -24.12
N PHE A 172 -3.14 -10.46 -24.00
CA PHE A 172 -4.46 -9.85 -23.85
C PHE A 172 -5.24 -9.80 -25.16
N GLU A 173 -4.54 -9.53 -26.27
CA GLU A 173 -5.07 -9.35 -27.63
C GLU A 173 -4.24 -10.20 -28.62
N PRO A 174 -4.27 -11.55 -28.51
CA PRO A 174 -3.42 -12.39 -29.34
C PRO A 174 -3.77 -12.24 -30.82
N SER A 175 -2.74 -12.17 -31.69
CA SER A 175 -2.93 -11.96 -33.13
C SER A 175 -3.84 -13.00 -33.79
N SER A 176 -3.89 -14.23 -33.27
CA SER A 176 -4.79 -15.28 -33.75
C SER A 176 -6.28 -14.92 -33.65
N ALA A 177 -6.65 -13.98 -32.77
CA ALA A 177 -8.02 -13.53 -32.55
C ALA A 177 -8.27 -12.08 -33.00
N PHE A 178 -7.25 -11.23 -32.96
CA PHE A 178 -7.39 -9.78 -33.16
C PHE A 178 -6.67 -9.22 -34.39
N ALA A 179 -5.84 -10.01 -35.10
CA ALA A 179 -5.16 -9.51 -36.30
C ALA A 179 -6.15 -9.09 -37.39
N GLY A 180 -6.02 -7.86 -37.89
CA GLY A 180 -6.83 -7.34 -39.00
C GLY A 180 -8.27 -6.94 -38.64
N THR A 181 -8.69 -7.07 -37.37
CA THR A 181 -10.06 -6.74 -36.95
C THR A 181 -10.26 -5.26 -36.64
N GLY A 182 -9.19 -4.55 -36.27
CA GLY A 182 -9.26 -3.18 -35.75
C GLY A 182 -9.92 -3.06 -34.37
N LEU A 183 -10.27 -4.18 -33.73
CA LEU A 183 -10.93 -4.21 -32.42
C LEU A 183 -9.90 -4.14 -31.28
N ILE A 184 -10.27 -3.46 -30.20
CA ILE A 184 -9.53 -3.41 -28.93
C ILE A 184 -10.30 -4.25 -27.91
N ARG A 185 -9.60 -5.10 -27.17
CA ARG A 185 -10.26 -5.91 -26.13
C ARG A 185 -10.53 -5.04 -24.89
N ALA A 186 -11.74 -5.17 -24.38
CA ALA A 186 -12.16 -4.60 -23.10
C ALA A 186 -12.84 -5.71 -22.29
N VAL A 187 -12.52 -5.83 -21.00
CA VAL A 187 -13.10 -6.86 -20.12
C VAL A 187 -13.64 -6.22 -18.85
N GLY A 188 -14.84 -6.62 -18.42
CA GLY A 188 -15.50 -6.11 -17.22
C GLY A 188 -16.61 -5.09 -17.51
N HIS A 189 -17.00 -4.35 -16.49
CA HIS A 189 -18.08 -3.35 -16.59
C HIS A 189 -17.68 -2.21 -17.54
N PRO A 190 -18.56 -1.70 -18.43
CA PRO A 190 -18.21 -0.64 -19.39
C PRO A 190 -17.58 0.61 -18.76
N GLU A 191 -18.07 1.03 -17.60
CA GLU A 191 -17.53 2.20 -16.88
C GLU A 191 -16.20 1.95 -16.14
N ALA A 192 -15.78 0.69 -16.05
CA ALA A 192 -14.55 0.29 -15.35
C ALA A 192 -13.80 -0.79 -16.15
N ALA A 193 -13.85 -0.71 -17.47
CA ALA A 193 -13.36 -1.76 -18.33
C ALA A 193 -11.83 -1.88 -18.23
N LEU A 194 -11.35 -3.11 -18.06
CA LEU A 194 -9.95 -3.44 -18.17
C LEU A 194 -9.56 -3.43 -19.65
N THR A 195 -8.69 -2.51 -20.01
CA THR A 195 -8.03 -2.41 -21.32
C THR A 195 -6.52 -2.55 -21.13
N LEU A 196 -5.80 -2.82 -22.22
CA LEU A 196 -4.34 -2.87 -22.18
C LEU A 196 -3.73 -1.54 -21.70
N GLU A 197 -4.24 -0.40 -22.16
CA GLU A 197 -3.75 0.91 -21.73
C GLU A 197 -4.02 1.21 -20.25
N ASN A 198 -5.20 0.82 -19.74
CA ASN A 198 -5.53 0.95 -18.32
C ASN A 198 -4.57 0.09 -17.46
N PHE A 199 -4.28 -1.13 -17.91
CA PHE A 199 -3.32 -2.01 -17.24
C PHE A 199 -1.90 -1.44 -17.23
N LEU A 200 -1.40 -0.98 -18.38
CA LEU A 200 -0.06 -0.40 -18.47
C LEU A 200 0.07 0.87 -17.62
N THR A 201 -0.96 1.70 -17.62
CA THR A 201 -1.02 2.92 -16.81
C THR A 201 -1.04 2.58 -15.31
N HIS A 202 -1.77 1.54 -14.90
CA HIS A 202 -1.78 1.05 -13.54
C HIS A 202 -0.39 0.57 -13.09
N LEU A 203 0.32 -0.20 -13.93
CA LEU A 203 1.67 -0.66 -13.62
C LEU A 203 2.67 0.48 -13.56
N GLU A 204 2.58 1.44 -14.48
CA GLU A 204 3.41 2.63 -14.48
C GLU A 204 3.21 3.45 -13.20
N ALA A 205 1.96 3.61 -12.76
CA ALA A 205 1.61 4.27 -11.51
C ALA A 205 2.26 3.56 -10.32
N MET A 206 2.10 2.23 -10.21
CA MET A 206 2.70 1.44 -9.14
C MET A 206 4.23 1.57 -9.13
N CYS A 207 4.90 1.43 -10.28
CA CYS A 207 6.36 1.55 -10.37
C CYS A 207 6.84 2.96 -10.00
N THR A 208 6.11 3.99 -10.43
CA THR A 208 6.39 5.38 -10.09
C THR A 208 6.28 5.62 -8.60
N ALA A 209 5.23 5.11 -7.96
CA ALA A 209 5.04 5.21 -6.51
C ALA A 209 6.16 4.49 -5.74
N ILE A 210 6.47 3.25 -6.12
CA ILE A 210 7.55 2.45 -5.51
C ILE A 210 8.87 3.22 -5.54
N ARG A 211 9.23 3.77 -6.70
CA ARG A 211 10.47 4.55 -6.88
C ARG A 211 10.49 5.78 -5.99
N ARG A 212 9.45 6.63 -6.03
CA ARG A 212 9.39 7.85 -5.21
C ARG A 212 9.45 7.55 -3.71
N ILE A 213 8.74 6.51 -3.26
CA ILE A 213 8.74 6.09 -1.85
C ILE A 213 10.13 5.61 -1.43
N ARG A 214 10.79 4.80 -2.28
CA ARG A 214 12.13 4.28 -2.04
C ARG A 214 13.17 5.40 -1.95
N ASP A 215 13.11 6.33 -2.88
CA ASP A 215 14.08 7.42 -3.00
C ASP A 215 13.85 8.49 -1.91
N GLY A 216 12.72 8.41 -1.19
CA GLY A 216 12.41 9.25 -0.05
C GLY A 216 11.65 10.54 -0.40
N ASP A 217 11.22 10.65 -1.66
CA ASP A 217 10.64 11.84 -2.28
C ASP A 217 9.10 11.90 -2.18
N LEU A 218 8.53 11.21 -1.19
CA LEU A 218 7.10 11.30 -0.91
C LEU A 218 6.81 12.49 0.01
N ASP A 219 6.24 13.55 -0.56
CA ASP A 219 5.73 14.72 0.15
C ASP A 219 4.54 14.37 1.06
N THR A 220 4.47 15.01 2.24
CA THR A 220 3.37 14.78 3.19
C THR A 220 2.05 15.37 2.70
N GLY A 221 2.07 16.52 2.00
CA GLY A 221 0.87 17.12 1.44
C GLY A 221 0.27 16.26 0.32
N LEU A 222 1.11 15.65 -0.51
CA LEU A 222 0.70 14.61 -1.46
C LEU A 222 0.05 13.42 -0.73
N PHE A 223 0.66 12.94 0.34
CA PHE A 223 0.13 11.77 1.05
C PHE A 223 -1.21 12.06 1.75
N GLU A 224 -1.42 13.28 2.25
CA GLU A 224 -2.74 13.74 2.73
C GLU A 224 -3.80 13.73 1.61
N ARG A 225 -3.45 14.20 0.40
CA ARG A 225 -4.36 14.10 -0.75
C ARG A 225 -4.68 12.66 -1.12
N VAL A 226 -3.67 11.77 -1.12
CA VAL A 226 -3.85 10.33 -1.35
C VAL A 226 -4.87 9.74 -0.38
N ARG A 227 -4.83 10.16 0.90
CA ARG A 227 -5.80 9.73 1.90
C ARG A 227 -7.23 10.13 1.56
N LEU A 228 -7.42 11.37 1.10
CA LEU A 228 -8.73 11.88 0.70
C LEU A 228 -9.25 11.15 -0.53
N VAL A 229 -8.41 10.98 -1.55
CA VAL A 229 -8.73 10.23 -2.77
C VAL A 229 -9.12 8.80 -2.41
N HIS A 230 -8.30 8.10 -1.62
CA HIS A 230 -8.58 6.73 -1.17
C HIS A 230 -9.95 6.60 -0.53
N ARG A 231 -10.27 7.45 0.44
CA ARG A 231 -11.56 7.42 1.14
C ARG A 231 -12.73 7.71 0.21
N GLY A 232 -12.57 8.68 -0.69
CA GLY A 232 -13.57 9.01 -1.71
C GLY A 232 -13.83 7.84 -2.67
N THR A 233 -12.78 7.35 -3.33
CA THR A 233 -12.87 6.25 -4.29
C THR A 233 -13.36 4.95 -3.65
N LYS A 234 -12.96 4.69 -2.40
CA LYS A 234 -13.40 3.48 -1.68
C LYS A 234 -14.88 3.56 -1.33
N SER A 235 -15.36 4.72 -0.89
CA SER A 235 -16.79 4.95 -0.61
C SER A 235 -17.63 4.79 -1.86
N GLU A 236 -17.20 5.37 -2.97
CA GLU A 236 -17.88 5.25 -4.28
C GLU A 236 -17.90 3.80 -4.76
N TYR A 237 -16.76 3.11 -4.72
CA TYR A 237 -16.67 1.69 -5.08
C TYR A 237 -17.63 0.83 -4.25
N LEU A 238 -17.65 1.01 -2.92
CA LEU A 238 -18.53 0.22 -2.05
C LEU A 238 -20.01 0.48 -2.33
N ALA A 239 -20.39 1.72 -2.66
CA ALA A 239 -21.76 2.06 -3.07
C ALA A 239 -22.18 1.38 -4.39
N ARG A 240 -21.23 1.16 -5.30
CA ARG A 240 -21.49 0.60 -6.64
C ARG A 240 -21.10 -0.88 -6.78
N ARG A 241 -20.52 -1.48 -5.75
CA ARG A 241 -19.96 -2.85 -5.80
C ARG A 241 -20.98 -3.88 -6.27
N SER A 242 -22.22 -3.83 -5.79
CA SER A 242 -23.27 -4.79 -6.16
C SER A 242 -23.60 -4.74 -7.65
N GLU A 243 -23.61 -3.54 -8.24
CA GLU A 243 -23.81 -3.34 -9.68
C GLU A 243 -22.65 -3.94 -10.48
N PHE A 244 -21.40 -3.67 -10.08
CA PHE A 244 -20.23 -4.26 -10.73
C PHE A 244 -20.18 -5.78 -10.59
N ALA A 245 -20.53 -6.32 -9.42
CA ALA A 245 -20.59 -7.76 -9.20
C ALA A 245 -21.65 -8.45 -10.08
N ALA A 246 -22.80 -7.81 -10.29
CA ALA A 246 -23.86 -8.33 -11.14
C ALA A 246 -23.48 -8.34 -12.64
N ALA A 247 -22.69 -7.35 -13.07
CA ALA A 247 -22.22 -7.25 -14.46
C ALA A 247 -20.97 -8.09 -14.76
N ALA A 248 -20.24 -8.52 -13.72
CA ALA A 248 -19.03 -9.31 -13.88
C ALA A 248 -19.35 -10.78 -14.20
N SER A 249 -18.62 -11.34 -15.17
CA SER A 249 -18.67 -12.77 -15.49
C SER A 249 -17.28 -13.40 -15.40
N GLY A 250 -17.24 -14.72 -15.20
CA GLY A 250 -16.00 -15.50 -15.14
C GLY A 250 -15.08 -15.10 -13.98
N THR A 251 -13.77 -15.04 -14.24
CA THR A 251 -12.72 -14.78 -13.23
C THR A 251 -12.80 -13.39 -12.59
N LEU A 252 -13.49 -12.43 -13.23
CA LEU A 252 -13.68 -11.08 -12.69
C LEU A 252 -14.76 -11.00 -11.62
N ALA A 253 -15.69 -11.95 -11.54
CA ALA A 253 -16.73 -11.94 -10.51
C ALA A 253 -16.13 -12.01 -9.09
N ALA A 254 -15.05 -12.76 -8.93
CA ALA A 254 -14.31 -12.84 -7.67
C ALA A 254 -13.66 -11.50 -7.27
N ALA A 255 -13.33 -10.63 -8.23
CA ALA A 255 -12.75 -9.32 -7.94
C ALA A 255 -13.73 -8.36 -7.25
N PHE A 256 -15.04 -8.61 -7.37
CA PHE A 256 -16.09 -7.82 -6.76
C PHE A 256 -16.71 -8.49 -5.53
N ALA A 257 -16.09 -9.55 -4.99
CA ALA A 257 -16.52 -10.19 -3.74
C ALA A 257 -16.60 -9.19 -2.58
N GLU A 258 -17.44 -9.49 -1.59
CA GLU A 258 -17.63 -8.59 -0.45
C GLU A 258 -16.35 -8.62 0.40
N PRO A 259 -15.68 -7.47 0.61
CA PRO A 259 -14.42 -7.46 1.31
C PRO A 259 -14.64 -7.69 2.80
N THR A 260 -13.87 -8.60 3.40
CA THR A 260 -13.82 -8.71 4.85
C THR A 260 -13.02 -7.55 5.46
N LEU A 261 -13.15 -7.32 6.77
CA LEU A 261 -12.28 -6.36 7.47
C LEU A 261 -10.79 -6.69 7.31
N ASN A 262 -10.46 -7.98 7.23
CA ASN A 262 -9.10 -8.44 7.02
C ASN A 262 -8.61 -8.10 5.60
N ASP A 263 -9.46 -8.20 4.59
CA ASP A 263 -9.11 -7.82 3.21
C ASP A 263 -8.87 -6.32 3.10
N LEU A 264 -9.71 -5.51 3.75
CA LEU A 264 -9.53 -4.06 3.80
C LEU A 264 -8.21 -3.68 4.49
N ALA A 265 -7.91 -4.29 5.64
CA ALA A 265 -6.71 -3.98 6.41
C ALA A 265 -5.41 -4.39 5.69
N ASN A 266 -5.41 -5.54 4.99
CA ASN A 266 -4.24 -6.05 4.28
C ASN A 266 -4.07 -5.45 2.87
N GLY A 267 -5.17 -5.01 2.25
CA GLY A 267 -5.17 -4.40 0.92
C GLY A 267 -4.77 -2.92 0.92
N CYS A 268 -4.94 -2.22 2.04
CA CYS A 268 -4.83 -0.75 2.10
C CYS A 268 -3.50 -0.21 1.55
N CYS A 269 -2.38 -0.86 1.84
CA CYS A 269 -1.08 -0.37 1.37
C CYS A 269 -0.89 -0.52 -0.13
N ARG A 270 -1.47 -1.54 -0.76
CA ARG A 270 -1.46 -1.68 -2.22
C ARG A 270 -2.32 -0.61 -2.86
N GLU A 271 -3.51 -0.36 -2.31
CA GLU A 271 -4.40 0.70 -2.76
C GLU A 271 -3.73 2.08 -2.63
N LEU A 272 -3.12 2.38 -1.48
CA LEU A 272 -2.35 3.61 -1.26
C LEU A 272 -1.20 3.74 -2.26
N LEU A 273 -0.44 2.66 -2.52
CA LEU A 273 0.65 2.65 -3.50
C LEU A 273 0.15 3.02 -4.90
N THR A 274 -0.96 2.43 -5.31
CA THR A 274 -1.60 2.71 -6.60
C THR A 274 -2.01 4.18 -6.69
N ILE A 275 -2.71 4.70 -5.68
CA ILE A 275 -3.20 6.09 -5.67
C ILE A 275 -2.03 7.09 -5.65
N VAL A 276 -0.98 6.84 -4.86
CA VAL A 276 0.26 7.65 -4.90
C VAL A 276 0.78 7.73 -6.34
N GLY A 277 0.84 6.60 -7.03
CA GLY A 277 1.29 6.51 -8.42
C GLY A 277 0.47 7.37 -9.37
N TYR A 278 -0.86 7.23 -9.33
CA TYR A 278 -1.76 8.01 -10.16
C TYR A 278 -1.65 9.51 -9.86
N GLU A 279 -1.58 9.90 -8.59
CA GLU A 279 -1.42 11.31 -8.22
C GLU A 279 -0.13 11.93 -8.76
N ILE A 280 0.97 11.16 -8.78
CA ILE A 280 2.23 11.60 -9.37
C ILE A 280 2.11 11.72 -10.89
N LEU A 281 1.59 10.68 -11.56
CA LEU A 281 1.43 10.71 -13.02
C LEU A 281 0.49 11.85 -13.46
N ARG A 282 -0.54 12.15 -12.67
CA ARG A 282 -1.44 13.28 -12.88
C ARG A 282 -0.72 14.61 -12.77
N ALA A 283 0.08 14.80 -11.71
CA ALA A 283 0.87 16.01 -11.51
C ALA A 283 1.92 16.21 -12.62
N ASP A 284 2.47 15.12 -13.15
CA ASP A 284 3.44 15.14 -14.25
C ASP A 284 2.77 15.29 -15.64
N GLY A 285 1.43 15.39 -15.73
CA GLY A 285 0.68 15.52 -16.99
C GLY A 285 0.70 14.26 -17.87
N ARG A 286 1.05 13.11 -17.28
CA ARG A 286 1.20 11.82 -17.98
C ARG A 286 -0.05 10.97 -18.00
N LEU A 287 -1.03 11.32 -17.17
CA LEU A 287 -2.39 10.86 -17.39
C LEU A 287 -2.99 11.77 -18.45
N GLY A 288 -3.45 11.19 -19.57
CA GLY A 288 -4.34 11.91 -20.47
C GLY A 288 -5.50 12.51 -19.66
N HIS A 289 -6.11 13.59 -20.14
CA HIS A 289 -7.31 14.13 -19.51
C HIS A 289 -8.39 13.04 -19.51
N ALA A 290 -8.46 12.26 -18.44
CA ALA A 290 -9.61 11.43 -18.14
C ALA A 290 -10.72 12.42 -17.79
N ALA A 291 -11.59 12.64 -18.76
CA ALA A 291 -12.89 13.28 -18.58
C ALA A 291 -13.77 12.42 -17.66
#